data_AF-A0A535RJ72-F1
#
_entry.id   AF-A0A535RJ72-F1
#
_cell.length_a   1.000
_cell.length_b   1.000
_cell.length_c   1.000
_cell.angle_alpha   90.00
_cell.angle_beta   90.00
_cell.angle_gamma   90.00
#
_symmetry.space_group_name_H-M   'P 1'
#
loop_
_entity.id
_entity.type
_entity.pdbx_description
1 polymer ?
#
loop_
_entity_poly.entity_id
_entity_poly.type
_entity_poly.pdbx_seq_one_letter_code
_entity_poly.pdbx_strand_id
1 'polypeptide(L)'
;MAATTGATATPGVAPETFHYYLVWLIFCGLGVLIPFYYSVEGRKRFVKNKPVIKYMLDRYLGWFAIICILGFPLIFARAYLYEYFFAWRVWRYLWLAGLLAWAIVWIIYLVRKYPQERDNYVAYQNRQQYIPKGNKRKTKTASTR
;
A
#
# COMPACT_ATOMS: atom_id res chain seq x y z
N MET A 1 20.63 51.72 -26.20
CA MET A 1 19.90 51.50 -24.95
C MET A 1 19.45 50.05 -24.93
N ALA A 2 20.11 49.20 -24.14
CA ALA A 2 19.65 47.86 -23.82
C ALA A 2 20.04 47.61 -22.36
N ALA A 3 19.01 47.37 -21.54
CA ALA A 3 19.08 47.36 -20.09
C ALA A 3 19.80 46.10 -19.59
N THR A 4 20.84 46.31 -18.78
CA THR A 4 21.38 45.32 -17.86
C THR A 4 20.38 45.12 -16.73
N THR A 5 19.57 44.07 -16.81
CA THR A 5 18.80 43.57 -15.67
C THR A 5 19.76 42.89 -14.70
N GLY A 6 20.02 43.56 -13.58
CA GLY A 6 20.74 43.01 -12.45
C GLY A 6 19.96 41.83 -11.87
N ALA A 7 20.41 40.62 -12.20
CA ALA A 7 20.12 39.44 -11.41
C ALA A 7 20.96 39.54 -10.13
N THR A 8 20.35 40.03 -9.05
CA THR A 8 20.85 39.86 -7.69
C THR A 8 20.84 38.37 -7.36
N ALA A 9 21.90 37.68 -7.77
CA ALA A 9 22.21 36.34 -7.32
C ALA A 9 22.66 36.42 -5.85
N THR A 10 21.80 36.01 -4.93
CA THR A 10 22.18 35.74 -3.55
C THR A 10 23.24 34.64 -3.57
N PRO A 11 24.47 34.88 -3.08
CA PRO A 11 25.52 33.88 -3.09
C PRO A 11 25.28 32.93 -1.91
N GLY A 12 25.09 31.64 -2.17
CA GLY A 12 25.32 30.63 -1.12
C GLY A 12 24.50 29.35 -1.14
N VAL A 13 23.38 29.26 -1.86
CA VAL A 13 22.64 27.98 -1.95
C VAL A 13 22.17 27.79 -3.38
N ALA A 14 22.96 27.07 -4.16
CA ALA A 14 22.51 26.55 -5.44
C ALA A 14 21.20 25.76 -5.19
N PRO A 15 20.13 25.99 -5.98
CA PRO A 15 18.90 25.23 -5.82
C PRO A 15 19.19 23.76 -6.11
N GLU A 16 19.30 22.94 -5.06
CA GLU A 16 19.48 21.50 -5.21
C GLU A 16 18.28 20.93 -5.98
N THR A 17 18.53 20.62 -7.25
CA THR A 17 17.57 19.95 -8.12
C THR A 17 17.40 18.52 -7.62
N PHE A 18 16.22 18.21 -7.10
CA PHE A 18 15.87 16.83 -6.79
C PHE A 18 15.59 16.08 -8.09
N HIS A 19 16.58 15.31 -8.54
CA HIS A 19 16.53 14.58 -9.81
C HIS A 19 15.53 13.41 -9.78
N TYR A 20 15.18 12.90 -8.60
CA TYR A 20 14.36 11.70 -8.42
C TYR A 20 12.85 11.99 -8.25
N TYR A 21 12.40 13.22 -8.52
CA TYR A 21 10.99 13.61 -8.33
C TYR A 21 10.04 12.80 -9.21
N LEU A 22 10.40 12.56 -10.48
CA LEU A 22 9.59 11.78 -11.41
C LEU A 22 9.50 10.32 -10.96
N VAL A 23 10.64 9.72 -10.60
CA VAL A 23 10.67 8.32 -10.12
C VAL A 23 9.83 8.16 -8.86
N TRP A 24 9.89 9.12 -7.94
CA TRP A 24 9.06 9.13 -6.74
C TRP A 24 7.57 9.22 -7.08
N LEU A 25 7.17 10.16 -7.93
CA LEU A 25 5.77 10.32 -8.33
C LEU A 25 5.24 9.08 -9.05
N ILE A 26 6.03 8.50 -9.96
CA ILE A 26 5.68 7.27 -10.65
C ILE A 26 5.53 6.13 -9.63
N PHE A 27 6.47 6.01 -8.68
CA PHE A 27 6.40 4.98 -7.64
C PHE A 27 5.17 5.13 -6.75
N CYS A 28 4.90 6.32 -6.23
CA CYS A 28 3.71 6.57 -5.41
C CYS A 28 2.41 6.42 -6.22
N GLY A 29 2.38 6.86 -7.48
CA GLY A 29 1.24 6.71 -8.37
C GLY A 29 0.93 5.26 -8.67
N LEU A 30 1.92 4.48 -9.12
CA LEU A 30 1.78 3.04 -9.30
C LEU A 30 1.44 2.34 -7.97
N GLY A 31 2.03 2.81 -6.88
CA GLY A 31 1.82 2.28 -5.54
C GLY A 31 0.39 2.41 -5.03
N VAL A 32 -0.38 3.37 -5.53
CA VAL A 32 -1.82 3.52 -5.28
C VAL A 32 -2.67 2.86 -6.38
N LEU A 33 -2.20 2.88 -7.63
CA LEU A 33 -2.92 2.29 -8.76
C LEU A 33 -3.00 0.75 -8.66
N ILE A 34 -1.91 0.09 -8.27
CA ILE A 34 -1.86 -1.37 -8.08
C ILE A 34 -2.89 -1.86 -7.05
N PRO A 35 -2.94 -1.34 -5.80
CA PRO A 35 -3.94 -1.76 -4.82
C PRO A 35 -5.36 -1.40 -5.23
N PHE A 36 -5.56 -0.29 -5.96
CA PHE A 36 -6.85 0.08 -6.53
C PHE A 36 -7.33 -0.94 -7.57
N TYR A 37 -6.50 -1.26 -8.56
CA TYR A 37 -6.79 -2.25 -9.59
C TYR A 37 -7.05 -3.63 -8.99
N TYR A 38 -6.22 -4.04 -8.02
CA TYR A 38 -6.41 -5.28 -7.29
C TYR A 38 -7.76 -5.32 -6.55
N SER A 39 -8.16 -4.22 -5.91
CA SER A 39 -9.44 -4.16 -5.16
C SER A 39 -10.66 -4.29 -6.07
N VAL A 40 -10.61 -3.71 -7.28
CA VAL A 40 -11.71 -3.70 -8.25
C VAL A 40 -11.82 -5.02 -9.02
N GLU A 41 -10.70 -5.52 -9.57
CA GLU A 41 -10.66 -6.68 -10.46
C GLU A 41 -9.94 -7.88 -9.87
N GLY A 42 -8.75 -7.66 -9.30
CA GLY A 42 -7.89 -8.74 -8.79
C GLY A 42 -8.56 -9.60 -7.72
N ARG A 43 -9.34 -8.96 -6.83
CA ARG A 43 -10.09 -9.59 -5.75
C ARG A 43 -11.17 -10.55 -6.24
N LYS A 44 -11.74 -10.27 -7.42
CA LYS A 44 -12.81 -11.09 -8.02
C LYS A 44 -12.25 -12.25 -8.84
N ARG A 45 -11.12 -12.05 -9.54
CA ARG A 45 -10.52 -13.05 -10.43
C ARG A 45 -9.60 -14.05 -9.72
N PHE A 46 -8.70 -13.60 -8.83
CA PHE A 46 -7.60 -14.45 -8.35
C PHE A 46 -7.81 -15.07 -6.96
N VAL A 47 -8.62 -14.44 -6.11
CA VAL A 47 -8.75 -14.80 -4.68
C VAL A 47 -10.16 -15.28 -4.28
N LYS A 48 -11.05 -15.52 -5.25
CA LYS A 48 -12.45 -15.92 -5.03
C LYS A 48 -12.62 -17.13 -4.09
N ASN A 49 -11.74 -18.13 -4.20
CA ASN A 49 -11.83 -19.37 -3.41
C ASN A 49 -10.70 -19.54 -2.38
N LYS A 50 -9.87 -18.51 -2.16
CA LYS A 50 -8.68 -18.58 -1.29
C LYS A 50 -8.73 -17.46 -0.24
N PRO A 51 -9.51 -17.62 0.85
CA PRO A 51 -9.75 -16.53 1.81
C PRO A 51 -8.49 -16.11 2.57
N VAL A 52 -7.54 -17.02 2.81
CA VAL A 52 -6.25 -16.71 3.46
C VAL A 52 -5.43 -15.75 2.59
N ILE A 53 -5.27 -16.09 1.31
CA ILE A 53 -4.51 -15.26 0.36
C ILE A 53 -5.22 -13.92 0.15
N LYS A 54 -6.56 -13.91 0.11
CA LYS A 54 -7.36 -12.68 0.04
C LYS A 54 -7.05 -11.75 1.20
N TYR A 55 -7.16 -12.24 2.43
CA TYR A 55 -6.93 -11.46 3.63
C TYR A 55 -5.50 -10.92 3.70
N MET A 56 -4.52 -11.77 3.38
CA MET A 56 -3.11 -11.40 3.32
C MET A 56 -2.85 -10.28 2.30
N LEU A 57 -3.32 -10.44 1.05
CA LEU A 57 -3.12 -9.44 0.00
C LEU A 57 -3.86 -8.14 0.28
N ASP A 58 -5.09 -8.20 0.81
CA ASP A 58 -5.84 -7.00 1.20
C ASP A 58 -5.07 -6.21 2.27
N ARG A 59 -4.48 -6.90 3.25
CA ARG A 59 -3.66 -6.28 4.29
C ARG A 59 -2.35 -5.73 3.74
N TYR A 60 -1.66 -6.46 2.85
CA TYR A 60 -0.41 -6.02 2.21
C TYR A 60 -0.63 -4.76 1.39
N LEU A 61 -1.55 -4.84 0.43
CA LEU A 61 -1.86 -3.76 -0.51
C LEU A 61 -2.48 -2.56 0.20
N GLY A 62 -3.25 -2.77 1.27
CA GLY A 62 -3.74 -1.68 2.11
C GLY A 62 -2.64 -0.88 2.78
N TRP A 63 -1.71 -1.54 3.48
CA TRP A 63 -0.58 -0.85 4.11
C TRP A 63 0.36 -0.20 3.09
N PHE A 64 0.60 -0.87 1.96
CA PHE A 64 1.38 -0.30 0.85
C PHE A 64 0.74 0.98 0.30
N ALA A 65 -0.58 0.97 0.09
CA ALA A 65 -1.32 2.14 -0.35
C ALA A 65 -1.20 3.30 0.63
N ILE A 66 -1.31 3.04 1.94
CA ILE A 66 -1.17 4.09 2.97
C ILE A 66 0.22 4.73 2.91
N ILE A 67 1.29 3.93 2.82
CA ILE A 67 2.65 4.46 2.73
C ILE A 67 2.83 5.29 1.44
N CYS A 68 2.28 4.83 0.31
CA CYS A 68 2.33 5.58 -0.94
C CYS A 68 1.50 6.87 -0.90
N ILE A 69 0.34 6.86 -0.26
CA ILE A 69 -0.51 8.04 -0.04
C ILE A 69 0.21 9.07 0.84
N LEU A 70 0.87 8.62 1.91
CA LEU A 70 1.72 9.49 2.76
C LEU A 70 2.92 10.06 1.99
N GLY A 71 3.39 9.38 0.94
CA GLY A 71 4.47 9.88 0.07
C GLY A 71 4.08 11.11 -0.76
N PHE A 72 2.79 11.32 -1.07
CA PHE A 72 2.32 12.49 -1.83
C PHE A 72 2.43 13.83 -1.07
N PRO A 73 1.89 13.99 0.16
CA PRO A 73 2.03 15.24 0.91
C PRO A 73 3.49 15.56 1.26
N LEU A 74 4.36 14.54 1.39
CA LEU A 74 5.80 14.76 1.55
C LEU A 74 6.47 15.45 0.34
N ILE A 75 5.95 15.23 -0.87
CA ILE A 75 6.40 15.99 -2.07
C ILE A 75 5.94 17.44 -1.98
N PHE A 76 4.69 17.69 -1.55
CA PHE A 76 4.18 19.05 -1.38
C PHE A 76 4.90 19.82 -0.26
N ALA A 77 5.36 19.13 0.79
CA ALA A 77 6.19 19.73 1.84
C ALA A 77 7.47 20.36 1.28
N ARG A 78 8.02 19.87 0.16
CA ARG A 78 9.15 20.52 -0.51
C ARG A 78 8.79 21.88 -1.12
N ALA A 79 7.58 22.02 -1.68
CA ALA A 79 7.14 23.26 -2.32
C ALA A 79 6.91 24.38 -1.30
N TYR A 80 6.44 24.03 -0.10
CA TYR A 80 6.06 24.99 0.94
C TYR A 80 7.10 25.20 2.05
N LEU A 81 8.00 24.22 2.32
CA LEU A 81 9.01 24.30 3.39
C LEU A 81 10.45 24.44 2.87
N TYR A 82 10.65 25.04 1.68
CA TYR A 82 11.98 25.21 1.09
C TYR A 82 12.97 25.95 2.01
N GLU A 83 12.47 26.88 2.82
CA GLU A 83 13.27 27.69 3.76
C GLU A 83 13.79 26.91 4.98
N TYR A 84 13.14 25.81 5.35
CA TYR A 84 13.53 24.99 6.51
C TYR A 84 14.41 23.82 6.08
N PHE A 85 15.73 24.00 6.18
CA PHE A 85 16.77 23.04 5.78
C PHE A 85 16.57 21.60 6.26
N PHE A 86 15.95 21.39 7.43
CA PHE A 86 15.78 20.06 8.05
C PHE A 86 14.44 19.38 7.78
N ALA A 87 13.36 20.15 7.57
CA ALA A 87 12.01 19.61 7.64
C ALA A 87 11.70 18.60 6.53
N TRP A 88 12.15 18.88 5.30
CA TRP A 88 11.82 18.05 4.14
C TRP A 88 12.76 16.83 3.96
N ARG A 89 14.04 16.96 4.34
CA ARG A 89 15.04 15.88 4.21
C ARG A 89 14.78 14.75 5.22
N VAL A 90 14.53 15.10 6.47
CA VAL A 90 14.25 14.13 7.54
C VAL A 90 13.01 13.33 7.21
N TRP A 91 11.94 14.00 6.76
CA TRP A 91 10.72 13.31 6.38
C TRP A 91 10.92 12.33 5.22
N ARG A 92 11.72 12.70 4.22
CA ARG A 92 12.06 11.81 3.11
C ARG A 92 12.72 10.52 3.58
N TYR A 93 13.75 10.63 4.43
CA TYR A 93 14.47 9.46 4.94
C TYR A 93 13.61 8.62 5.87
N LEU A 94 12.77 9.26 6.68
CA LEU A 94 11.84 8.55 7.56
C LEU A 94 10.78 7.80 6.77
N TRP A 95 10.28 8.37 5.67
CA TRP A 95 9.38 7.67 4.75
C TRP A 95 10.07 6.48 4.08
N LEU A 96 11.29 6.65 3.57
CA LEU A 96 12.08 5.55 3.01
C LEU A 96 12.37 4.45 4.04
N ALA A 97 12.72 4.83 5.27
CA ALA A 97 12.92 3.91 6.38
C ALA A 97 11.63 3.16 6.72
N GLY A 98 10.48 3.83 6.71
CA GLY A 98 9.16 3.22 6.88
C GLY A 98 8.84 2.20 5.77
N LEU A 99 9.15 2.53 4.51
CA LEU A 99 9.02 1.63 3.37
C LEU A 99 9.90 0.37 3.54
N LEU A 100 11.15 0.58 3.95
CA LEU A 100 12.11 -0.50 4.18
C LEU A 100 11.67 -1.40 5.35
N ALA A 101 11.30 -0.80 6.49
CA ALA A 101 10.82 -1.53 7.65
C ALA A 101 9.56 -2.34 7.31
N TRP A 102 8.61 -1.73 6.58
CA TRP A 102 7.42 -2.41 6.09
C TRP A 102 7.76 -3.60 5.17
N ALA A 103 8.69 -3.43 4.23
CA ALA A 103 9.12 -4.51 3.34
C ALA A 103 9.75 -5.67 4.14
N ILE A 104 10.60 -5.38 5.12
CA ILE A 104 11.22 -6.39 5.99
C ILE A 104 10.14 -7.14 6.80
N VAL A 105 9.21 -6.43 7.44
CA VAL A 105 8.13 -7.04 8.22
C VAL A 105 7.30 -7.99 7.35
N TRP A 106 7.02 -7.61 6.11
CA TRP A 106 6.27 -8.44 5.18
C TRP A 106 7.04 -9.65 4.68
N ILE A 107 8.35 -9.53 4.43
CA ILE A 107 9.19 -10.67 4.10
C ILE A 107 9.19 -11.68 5.26
N ILE A 108 9.36 -11.21 6.49
CA ILE A 108 9.31 -12.08 7.69
C ILE A 108 7.94 -12.75 7.81
N TYR A 109 6.86 -12.01 7.59
CA TYR A 109 5.50 -12.55 7.60
C TYR A 109 5.31 -13.65 6.54
N LEU A 110 5.77 -13.42 5.31
CA LEU A 110 5.67 -14.40 4.21
C LEU A 110 6.49 -15.66 4.46
N VAL A 111 7.68 -15.54 5.05
CA VAL A 111 8.55 -16.71 5.29
C VAL A 111 8.11 -17.50 6.51
N ARG A 112 7.72 -16.82 7.59
CA ARG A 112 7.45 -17.49 8.88
C ARG A 112 5.97 -17.72 9.16
N LYS A 113 5.13 -16.73 8.90
CA LYS A 113 3.72 -16.73 9.34
C LYS A 113 2.78 -17.32 8.28
N TYR A 114 2.97 -16.98 7.02
CA TYR A 114 2.18 -17.49 5.92
C TYR A 114 2.13 -19.02 5.79
N PRO A 115 3.25 -19.79 5.90
CA PRO A 115 3.15 -21.26 5.83
C PRO A 115 2.28 -21.83 6.96
N GLN A 116 2.38 -21.29 8.18
CA GLN A 116 1.59 -21.74 9.31
C GLN A 116 0.08 -21.47 9.11
N GLU A 117 -0.28 -20.28 8.60
CA GLU A 117 -1.69 -19.95 8.34
C GLU A 117 -2.28 -20.80 7.22
N ARG A 118 -1.48 -21.11 6.20
CA ARG A 118 -1.89 -22.02 5.11
C ARG A 118 -2.19 -23.42 5.64
N ASP A 119 -1.30 -24.00 6.45
CA ASP A 119 -1.45 -25.37 6.95
C ASP A 119 -2.62 -25.48 7.93
N ASN A 120 -2.79 -24.48 8.81
CA ASN A 120 -3.95 -24.38 9.70
C ASN A 120 -5.27 -24.29 8.92
N TYR A 121 -5.29 -23.57 7.80
CA TYR A 121 -6.49 -23.47 6.96
C TYR A 121 -6.83 -24.80 6.28
N VAL A 122 -5.83 -25.55 5.81
CA VAL A 122 -6.02 -26.91 5.25
C VAL A 122 -6.53 -27.86 6.33
N ALA A 123 -5.93 -27.84 7.52
CA ALA A 123 -6.39 -28.65 8.65
C ALA A 123 -7.84 -28.32 9.04
N TYR A 124 -8.21 -27.03 9.03
CA TYR A 124 -9.57 -26.58 9.29
C TYR A 124 -10.56 -27.05 8.21
N GLN A 125 -10.19 -26.96 6.92
CA GLN A 125 -11.01 -27.48 5.82
C GLN A 125 -11.24 -29.00 5.95
N ASN A 126 -10.20 -29.77 6.27
CA ASN A 126 -10.31 -31.21 6.49
C ASN A 126 -11.27 -31.52 7.65
N ARG A 127 -11.24 -30.75 8.74
CA ARG A 127 -12.19 -30.91 9.86
C ARG A 127 -13.63 -30.56 9.48
N GLN A 128 -13.84 -29.53 8.67
CA GLN A 128 -15.17 -29.15 8.19
C GLN A 128 -15.82 -30.20 7.29
N GLN A 129 -15.04 -31.07 6.63
CA GLN A 129 -15.59 -32.17 5.83
C GLN A 129 -16.35 -33.19 6.69
N TYR A 130 -15.97 -33.35 7.96
CA TYR A 130 -16.61 -34.28 8.90
C TYR A 130 -17.79 -33.67 9.66
N ILE A 131 -18.00 -32.35 9.56
CA ILE A 131 -19.17 -31.71 10.15
C ILE A 131 -20.31 -31.83 9.14
N PRO A 132 -21.38 -32.60 9.45
CA PRO A 132 -22.51 -32.70 8.54
C PRO A 132 -23.06 -31.30 8.29
N LYS A 133 -23.06 -30.86 7.04
CA LYS A 133 -23.71 -29.61 6.63
C LYS A 133 -25.19 -29.77 6.97
N GLY A 134 -25.59 -29.21 8.11
CA GLY A 134 -26.97 -29.22 8.57
C GLY A 134 -27.87 -28.76 7.44
N ASN A 135 -28.64 -29.70 6.91
CA ASN A 135 -29.53 -29.46 5.79
C ASN A 135 -30.67 -28.61 6.34
N LYS A 136 -30.49 -27.29 6.37
CA LYS A 136 -31.58 -26.34 6.66
C LYS A 136 -32.52 -26.38 5.48
N ARG A 137 -33.31 -27.46 5.40
CA ARG A 137 -34.46 -27.61 4.54
C ARG A 137 -35.34 -26.41 4.86
N LYS A 138 -35.31 -25.40 3.98
CA LYS A 138 -36.26 -24.28 4.06
C LYS A 138 -37.64 -24.91 3.94
N THR A 139 -38.32 -25.07 5.07
CA THR A 139 -39.72 -25.46 5.11
C THR A 139 -40.45 -24.40 4.30
N LYS A 140 -40.83 -24.72 3.07
CA LYS A 140 -41.80 -23.92 2.33
C LYS A 140 -43.02 -23.87 3.22
N THR A 141 -43.30 -22.70 3.78
CA THR A 141 -44.57 -22.40 4.43
C THR A 141 -45.65 -22.79 3.45
N ALA A 142 -46.34 -23.90 3.73
CA ALA A 142 -47.56 -24.25 3.04
C ALA A 142 -48.55 -23.13 3.36
N SER A 143 -48.75 -22.23 2.40
CA SER A 143 -49.86 -21.30 2.40
C SER A 143 -51.11 -22.15 2.23
N THR A 144 -51.82 -22.34 3.33
CA THR A 144 -53.18 -22.89 3.36
C THR A 144 -54.11 -21.75 3.70
N ARG A 145 -55.13 -21.59 2.84
CA ARG A 145 -56.29 -20.69 2.88
C ARG A 145 -56.11 -19.33 2.22
#